data_AF-K1PMQ1-F1
#
_entry.id   AF-K1PMQ1-F1
#
_cell.length_a   1.000
_cell.length_b   1.000
_cell.length_c   1.000
_cell.angle_alpha   90.00
_cell.angle_beta   90.00
_cell.angle_gamma   90.00
#
_symmetry.space_group_name_H-M   'P 1'
#
loop_
_entity.id
_entity.type
_entity.pdbx_description
1 polymer ?
#
loop_
_entity_poly.entity_id
_entity_poly.type
_entity_poly.pdbx_seq_one_letter_code
_entity_poly.pdbx_strand_id
1 'polypeptide(L)'
;MDFHDSSQVFFEKKNKATARRSFAAFSVVTMAVGIGLGILIGRYAICDEKSNSEDSGQLSYNKEADPRISEEIINQIDAEKIREYLRDLSEFPHLAGTDADYKQAKEIHDFWKNEGLDEAFITPYDVLLSYPNTTDPNVMNRIFVYNENDDIEWESALYEPILHPSENKSNVVPPFNAFSAPGNITSVRIHHTTCTYIFFTHNLI
;
A
#
# COMPACT_ATOMS: atom_id res chain seq x y z
N MET A 1 -90.93 -13.68 71.31
CA MET A 1 -91.76 -12.51 71.00
C MET A 1 -91.23 -11.94 69.71
N ASP A 2 -91.91 -12.27 68.62
CA ASP A 2 -91.89 -11.48 67.40
C ASP A 2 -92.16 -10.01 67.74
N PHE A 3 -91.58 -9.07 67.00
CA PHE A 3 -92.34 -8.28 66.02
C PHE A 3 -91.42 -7.26 65.31
N HIS A 4 -91.28 -7.47 64.00
CA HIS A 4 -91.24 -6.50 62.90
C HIS A 4 -90.18 -5.36 62.81
N ASP A 5 -89.46 -5.42 61.69
CA ASP A 5 -89.54 -4.46 60.57
C ASP A 5 -88.30 -3.60 60.22
N SER A 6 -88.12 -3.48 58.90
CA SER A 6 -87.47 -2.40 58.13
C SER A 6 -85.99 -2.09 58.32
N SER A 7 -85.19 -2.37 57.27
CA SER A 7 -84.41 -1.35 56.54
C SER A 7 -83.71 -1.94 55.31
N GLN A 8 -83.99 -1.39 54.12
CA GLN A 8 -83.28 -1.68 52.87
C GLN A 8 -82.34 -0.52 52.51
N VAL A 9 -81.21 -0.89 51.91
CA VAL A 9 -79.97 -0.13 51.77
C VAL A 9 -79.99 0.81 50.56
N PHE A 10 -79.51 2.05 50.75
CA PHE A 10 -79.25 3.01 49.67
C PHE A 10 -77.88 2.75 49.04
N PHE A 11 -77.85 2.53 47.71
CA PHE A 11 -76.63 2.63 46.91
C PHE A 11 -76.56 4.01 46.25
N GLU A 12 -75.65 4.85 46.74
CA GLU A 12 -75.33 6.15 46.15
C GLU A 12 -74.37 5.98 44.96
N LYS A 13 -74.81 6.37 43.76
CA LYS A 13 -74.00 6.37 42.55
C LYS A 13 -73.12 7.63 42.52
N LYS A 14 -71.84 7.52 42.90
CA LYS A 14 -70.88 8.64 42.83
C LYS A 14 -70.61 9.04 41.37
N ASN A 15 -71.00 10.26 41.01
CA ASN A 15 -70.68 10.89 39.72
C ASN A 15 -69.19 11.27 39.65
N LYS A 16 -68.38 10.45 38.97
CA LYS A 16 -67.01 10.77 38.53
C LYS A 16 -67.04 11.52 37.20
N ALA A 17 -67.45 12.79 37.18
CA ALA A 17 -67.46 13.60 35.94
C ALA A 17 -66.67 14.91 36.02
N THR A 18 -66.32 15.41 37.20
CA THR A 18 -65.67 16.73 37.34
C THR A 18 -64.14 16.66 37.49
N ALA A 19 -63.58 15.49 37.80
CA ALA A 19 -62.13 15.32 38.02
C ALA A 19 -61.32 14.97 36.76
N ARG A 20 -61.91 14.55 35.63
CA ARG A 20 -61.12 14.22 34.42
C ARG A 20 -60.74 15.44 33.58
N ARG A 21 -61.50 16.55 33.65
CA ARG A 21 -61.26 17.75 32.82
C ARG A 21 -60.13 18.63 33.36
N SER A 22 -59.98 18.73 34.69
CA SER A 22 -58.89 19.53 35.29
C SER A 22 -57.53 18.86 35.13
N PHE A 23 -57.42 17.55 35.39
CA PHE A 23 -56.15 16.81 35.22
C PHE A 23 -55.69 16.74 33.75
N ALA A 24 -56.62 16.65 32.79
CA ALA A 24 -56.29 16.72 31.37
C ALA A 24 -55.70 18.10 30.98
N ALA A 25 -56.26 19.19 31.50
CA ALA A 25 -55.73 20.53 31.26
C ALA A 25 -54.33 20.72 31.86
N PHE A 26 -54.09 20.23 33.09
CA PHE A 26 -52.75 20.27 33.69
C PHE A 26 -51.73 19.45 32.89
N SER A 27 -52.10 18.27 32.39
CA SER A 27 -51.22 17.44 31.54
C SER A 27 -50.82 18.14 30.23
N VAL A 28 -51.74 18.87 29.61
CA VAL A 28 -51.46 19.60 28.35
C VAL A 28 -50.53 20.77 28.63
N VAL A 29 -50.72 21.48 29.75
CA VAL A 29 -49.85 22.59 30.15
C VAL A 29 -48.44 22.10 30.50
N THR A 30 -48.29 21.00 31.24
CA THR A 30 -46.97 20.44 31.56
C THR A 30 -46.24 19.95 30.31
N MET A 31 -46.95 19.38 29.34
CA MET A 31 -46.36 18.95 28.07
C MET A 31 -45.90 20.14 27.23
N ALA A 32 -46.70 21.21 27.15
CA ALA A 32 -46.32 22.44 26.44
C ALA A 32 -45.11 23.13 27.08
N VAL A 33 -45.05 23.20 28.41
CA VAL A 33 -43.90 23.72 29.15
C VAL A 33 -42.67 22.84 28.96
N GLY A 34 -42.83 21.52 29.00
CA GLY A 34 -41.74 20.57 28.75
C GLY A 34 -41.15 20.67 27.35
N ILE A 35 -41.99 20.82 26.32
CA ILE A 35 -41.53 21.04 24.93
C ILE A 35 -40.85 22.41 24.80
N GLY A 36 -41.40 23.46 25.41
CA GLY A 36 -40.78 24.79 25.41
C GLY A 36 -39.40 24.79 26.07
N LEU A 37 -39.26 24.14 27.23
CA LEU A 37 -37.99 23.97 27.92
C LEU A 37 -37.03 23.06 27.12
N GLY A 38 -37.53 21.99 26.50
CA GLY A 38 -36.73 21.11 25.64
C GLY A 38 -36.17 21.83 24.41
N ILE A 39 -36.94 22.71 23.78
CA ILE A 39 -36.48 23.54 22.65
C ILE A 39 -35.49 24.61 23.14
N LEU A 40 -35.72 25.20 24.32
CA LEU A 40 -34.81 26.18 24.90
C LEU A 40 -33.46 25.52 25.25
N ILE A 41 -33.48 24.37 25.92
CA ILE A 41 -32.28 23.58 26.24
C ILE A 41 -31.62 23.09 24.95
N GLY A 42 -32.35 22.54 23.98
CA GLY A 42 -31.77 22.09 22.70
C GLY A 42 -31.10 23.22 21.90
N ARG A 43 -31.63 24.44 21.98
CA ARG A 43 -31.10 25.60 21.24
C ARG A 43 -29.91 26.29 21.94
N TYR A 44 -29.80 26.18 23.26
CA TYR A 44 -28.75 26.88 24.04
C TYR A 44 -27.76 25.95 24.76
N ALA A 45 -28.07 24.66 24.94
CA ALA A 45 -27.16 23.66 25.51
C ALA A 45 -26.35 22.91 24.45
N ILE A 46 -26.67 23.09 23.16
CA ILE A 46 -25.79 22.73 22.04
C ILE A 46 -25.13 24.03 21.57
N CYS A 47 -24.30 24.60 22.43
CA CYS A 47 -23.21 25.45 21.99
C CYS A 47 -21.94 24.62 22.19
N ASP A 48 -21.10 24.57 21.17
CA ASP A 48 -19.83 23.83 21.13
C ASP A 48 -19.07 23.96 22.46
N GLU A 49 -19.25 22.97 23.32
CA GLU A 49 -18.37 22.76 24.42
C GLU A 49 -17.07 22.27 23.78
N LYS A 50 -16.06 23.15 23.74
CA LYS A 50 -14.67 22.71 23.84
C LYS A 50 -14.52 21.98 25.17
N SER A 51 -15.09 20.78 25.26
CA SER A 51 -14.87 19.90 26.37
C SER A 51 -13.54 19.23 26.10
N ASN A 52 -12.53 19.64 26.88
CA ASN A 52 -11.41 18.78 27.22
C ASN A 52 -12.00 17.58 27.98
N SER A 53 -12.62 16.69 27.25
CA SER A 53 -13.02 15.37 27.71
C SER A 53 -11.88 14.45 27.30
N GLU A 54 -11.21 13.87 28.27
CA GLU A 54 -10.40 12.67 28.09
C GLU A 54 -11.31 11.56 27.54
N ASP A 55 -11.54 11.60 26.24
CA ASP A 55 -12.14 10.51 25.48
C ASP A 55 -11.01 9.58 25.07
N SER A 56 -11.14 8.35 25.53
CA SER A 56 -10.28 7.21 25.23
C SER A 56 -10.14 7.01 23.71
N GLY A 57 -9.10 7.62 23.14
CA GLY A 57 -8.28 7.06 22.07
C GLY A 57 -8.99 6.31 20.93
N GLN A 58 -9.98 6.92 20.28
CA GLN A 58 -10.24 6.61 18.88
C GLN A 58 -9.57 7.67 18.01
N LEU A 59 -8.32 7.37 17.64
CA LEU A 59 -7.61 8.17 16.67
C LEU A 59 -8.38 8.11 15.35
N SER A 60 -8.90 9.27 14.93
CA SER A 60 -9.50 9.45 13.61
C SER A 60 -8.40 9.40 12.55
N TYR A 61 -7.94 8.19 12.23
CA TYR A 61 -6.98 7.90 11.16
C TYR A 61 -7.61 7.99 9.76
N ASN A 62 -8.94 8.14 9.66
CA ASN A 62 -9.68 8.16 8.39
C ASN A 62 -10.27 9.54 8.10
N LYS A 63 -9.48 10.61 8.28
CA LYS A 63 -9.85 11.90 7.70
C LYS A 63 -9.52 11.83 6.22
N GLU A 64 -10.53 11.91 5.35
CA GLU A 64 -10.30 12.02 3.91
C GLU A 64 -9.30 13.14 3.64
N ALA A 65 -8.27 12.84 2.83
CA ALA A 65 -7.28 13.83 2.44
C ALA A 65 -7.99 15.02 1.78
N ASP A 66 -7.63 16.23 2.18
CA ASP A 66 -8.19 17.45 1.59
C ASP A 66 -7.90 17.45 0.09
N PRO A 67 -8.93 17.41 -0.78
CA PRO A 67 -8.74 17.32 -2.23
C PRO A 67 -7.84 18.43 -2.78
N ARG A 68 -7.80 19.60 -2.13
CA ARG A 68 -6.95 20.73 -2.52
C ARG A 68 -5.47 20.44 -2.35
N ILE A 69 -5.09 19.68 -1.32
CA ILE A 69 -3.70 19.27 -1.09
C ILE A 69 -3.28 18.24 -2.13
N SER A 70 -4.14 17.29 -2.45
CA SER A 70 -3.89 16.31 -3.52
C SER A 70 -3.73 17.00 -4.88
N GLU A 71 -4.58 17.98 -5.19
CA GLU A 71 -4.47 18.78 -6.42
C GLU A 71 -3.17 19.59 -6.47
N GLU A 72 -2.80 20.25 -5.37
CA GLU A 72 -1.54 20.98 -5.27
C GLU A 72 -0.32 20.07 -5.51
N ILE A 73 -0.30 18.88 -4.91
CA ILE A 73 0.79 17.89 -5.12
C ILE A 73 0.87 17.50 -6.60
N ILE A 74 -0.25 17.15 -7.22
CA ILE A 74 -0.28 16.73 -8.64
C ILE A 74 0.19 17.88 -9.54
N ASN A 75 -0.22 19.12 -9.26
CA ASN A 75 0.16 20.29 -10.04
C ASN A 75 1.65 20.66 -9.91
N GLN A 76 2.32 20.25 -8.83
CA GLN A 76 3.75 20.46 -8.64
C GLN A 76 4.64 19.40 -9.32
N ILE A 77 4.06 18.32 -9.86
CA ILE A 77 4.82 17.32 -10.61
C ILE A 77 5.26 17.91 -11.95
N ASP A 78 6.58 17.99 -12.15
CA ASP A 78 7.20 18.58 -13.33
C ASP A 78 7.85 17.50 -14.21
N ALA A 79 7.37 17.38 -15.45
CA ALA A 79 7.86 16.41 -16.42
C ALA A 79 9.32 16.64 -16.84
N GLU A 80 9.78 17.90 -16.88
CA GLU A 80 11.17 18.18 -17.24
C GLU A 80 12.13 17.77 -16.11
N LYS A 81 11.75 17.99 -14.85
CA LYS A 81 12.52 17.45 -13.71
C LYS A 81 12.59 15.93 -13.74
N ILE A 82 11.48 15.24 -14.01
CA ILE A 82 11.47 13.77 -14.14
C ILE A 82 12.43 13.32 -15.23
N ARG A 83 12.45 14.02 -16.37
CA ARG A 83 13.35 13.72 -17.49
C ARG A 83 14.81 13.89 -17.09
N GLU A 84 15.16 14.96 -16.38
CA GLU A 84 16.50 15.21 -15.87
C GLU A 84 16.92 14.11 -14.88
N TYR A 85 16.07 13.80 -13.90
CA TYR A 85 16.35 12.73 -12.93
C TYR A 85 16.55 11.38 -13.60
N LEU A 86 15.71 11.02 -14.57
CA LEU A 86 15.86 9.77 -15.32
C LEU A 86 17.20 9.73 -16.07
N ARG A 87 17.59 10.85 -16.69
CA ARG A 87 18.88 10.94 -17.40
C ARG A 87 20.04 10.71 -16.43
N ASP A 88 20.03 11.35 -15.27
CA ASP A 88 21.11 11.23 -14.29
C ASP A 88 21.17 9.82 -13.68
N LEU A 89 20.01 9.25 -13.31
CA LEU A 89 19.91 7.93 -12.69
C LEU A 89 20.26 6.77 -13.64
N SER A 90 20.15 6.98 -14.96
CA SER A 90 20.44 5.96 -15.99
C SER A 90 21.77 6.14 -16.72
N GLU A 91 22.56 7.15 -16.37
CA GLU A 91 23.79 7.50 -17.09
C GLU A 91 24.89 6.41 -16.98
N PHE A 92 24.87 5.60 -15.93
CA PHE A 92 25.85 4.52 -15.69
C PHE A 92 25.18 3.23 -15.16
N PRO A 93 25.75 2.05 -15.44
CA PRO A 93 25.30 0.79 -14.83
C PRO A 93 25.40 0.84 -13.29
N HIS A 94 24.33 0.44 -12.61
CA HIS A 94 24.18 0.44 -11.16
C HIS A 94 23.64 -0.92 -10.71
N LEU A 95 24.39 -1.97 -11.03
CA LEU A 95 24.02 -3.34 -10.68
C LEU A 95 23.97 -3.49 -9.16
N ALA A 96 22.91 -4.12 -8.65
CA ALA A 96 22.67 -4.29 -7.21
C ALA A 96 23.93 -4.82 -6.50
N GLY A 97 24.29 -4.25 -5.35
CA GLY A 97 25.42 -4.69 -4.54
C GLY A 97 26.81 -4.24 -5.03
N THR A 98 26.87 -3.35 -6.03
CA THR A 98 28.12 -2.72 -6.50
C THR A 98 28.33 -1.34 -5.88
N ASP A 99 29.55 -0.79 -5.98
CA ASP A 99 29.85 0.58 -5.53
C ASP A 99 28.99 1.63 -6.25
N ALA A 100 28.62 1.38 -7.51
CA ALA A 100 27.76 2.27 -8.29
C ALA A 100 26.32 2.30 -7.76
N ASP A 101 25.77 1.15 -7.39
CA ASP A 101 24.47 1.03 -6.73
C ASP A 101 24.46 1.76 -5.38
N TYR A 102 25.50 1.55 -4.54
CA TYR A 102 25.62 2.28 -3.28
C TYR A 102 25.77 3.80 -3.46
N LYS A 103 26.52 4.26 -4.47
CA LYS A 103 26.65 5.68 -4.80
C LYS A 103 25.28 6.29 -5.13
N GLN A 104 24.48 5.60 -5.95
CA GLN A 104 23.13 6.06 -6.29
C GLN A 104 22.19 6.08 -5.08
N ALA A 105 22.26 5.06 -4.21
CA ALA A 105 21.50 5.06 -2.96
C ALA A 105 21.84 6.27 -2.07
N LYS A 106 23.12 6.67 -2.02
CA LYS A 106 23.57 7.87 -1.31
C LYS A 106 23.05 9.16 -1.96
N GLU A 107 23.08 9.25 -3.29
CA GLU A 107 22.53 10.40 -4.02
C GLU A 107 21.03 10.61 -3.73
N ILE A 108 20.24 9.53 -3.71
CA ILE A 108 18.81 9.57 -3.36
C ILE A 108 18.60 9.96 -1.90
N HIS A 109 19.40 9.40 -0.98
CA HIS A 109 19.37 9.77 0.43
C HIS A 109 19.61 11.27 0.62
N ASP A 110 20.67 11.81 0.00
CA ASP A 110 21.03 13.22 0.12
C ASP A 110 19.97 14.12 -0.54
N PHE A 111 19.43 13.70 -1.69
CA PHE A 111 18.30 14.37 -2.36
C PHE A 111 17.08 14.49 -1.43
N TRP A 112 16.65 13.40 -0.80
CA TRP A 112 15.51 13.43 0.13
C TRP A 112 15.73 14.33 1.34
N LYS A 113 16.93 14.35 1.90
CA LYS A 113 17.28 15.27 2.98
C LYS A 113 17.24 16.74 2.53
N ASN A 114 17.68 17.02 1.31
CA ASN A 114 17.69 18.37 0.75
C ASN A 114 16.29 18.88 0.39
N GLU A 115 15.39 17.99 -0.08
CA GLU A 115 13.99 18.32 -0.38
C GLU A 115 13.12 18.46 0.89
N GLY A 116 13.69 18.27 2.07
CA GLY A 116 13.05 18.58 3.35
C GLY A 116 12.37 17.41 4.05
N LEU A 117 12.70 16.15 3.70
CA LEU A 117 12.26 15.02 4.53
C LEU A 117 12.98 15.03 5.89
N ASP A 118 12.20 14.83 6.96
CA ASP A 118 12.69 14.84 8.35
C ASP A 118 13.78 13.78 8.56
N GLU A 119 13.57 12.58 8.03
CA GLU A 119 14.47 11.45 8.17
C GLU A 119 14.61 10.68 6.86
N ALA A 120 15.84 10.25 6.57
CA ALA A 120 16.17 9.34 5.48
C ALA A 120 17.31 8.44 5.98
N PHE A 121 17.24 7.14 5.68
CA PHE A 121 18.22 6.17 6.15
C PHE A 121 18.60 5.21 5.02
N ILE A 122 19.89 4.90 4.92
CA ILE A 122 20.37 3.78 4.12
C ILE A 122 20.47 2.56 5.04
N THR A 123 19.70 1.51 4.73
CA THR A 123 19.62 0.30 5.56
C THR A 123 20.22 -0.89 4.80
N PRO A 124 21.46 -1.32 5.12
CA PRO A 124 22.10 -2.43 4.42
C PRO A 124 21.57 -3.79 4.88
N TYR A 125 21.58 -4.75 3.97
CA TYR A 125 21.29 -6.17 4.24
C TYR A 125 22.32 -7.05 3.55
N ASP A 126 22.74 -8.10 4.25
CA ASP A 126 23.57 -9.15 3.66
C ASP A 126 22.66 -10.15 2.93
N VAL A 127 22.68 -10.10 1.60
CA VAL A 127 21.86 -10.95 0.74
C VAL A 127 22.73 -11.76 -0.21
N LEU A 128 22.23 -12.95 -0.61
CA LEU A 128 22.89 -13.75 -1.62
C LEU A 128 22.66 -13.13 -3.00
N LEU A 129 23.73 -12.64 -3.64
CA LEU A 129 23.73 -12.15 -5.01
C LEU A 129 24.50 -13.12 -5.91
N SER A 130 24.34 -12.97 -7.22
CA SER A 130 25.08 -13.74 -8.22
C SER A 130 25.53 -12.83 -9.35
N TYR A 131 26.77 -13.03 -9.79
CA TYR A 131 27.40 -12.25 -10.85
C TYR A 131 28.14 -13.20 -11.80
N PRO A 132 28.24 -12.86 -13.09
CA PRO A 132 29.08 -13.59 -14.01
C PRO A 132 30.55 -13.33 -13.69
N ASN A 133 31.42 -14.26 -14.06
CA ASN A 133 32.84 -13.97 -14.11
C ASN A 133 33.12 -13.01 -15.28
N THR A 134 33.88 -11.94 -15.03
CA THR A 134 34.24 -10.92 -16.03
C THR A 134 35.74 -10.84 -16.27
N THR A 135 36.53 -11.67 -15.59
CA THR A 135 38.00 -11.58 -15.54
C THR A 135 38.70 -12.74 -16.24
N ASP A 136 38.16 -13.95 -16.13
CA ASP A 136 38.71 -15.15 -16.76
C ASP A 136 37.85 -15.54 -17.97
N PRO A 137 38.34 -15.32 -19.20
CA PRO A 137 37.61 -15.60 -20.43
C PRO A 137 37.15 -17.05 -20.59
N ASN A 138 37.82 -18.01 -19.92
CA ASN A 138 37.55 -19.44 -20.04
C ASN A 138 36.29 -19.88 -19.26
N VAL A 139 35.86 -19.07 -18.30
CA VAL A 139 34.70 -19.36 -17.44
C VAL A 139 33.56 -18.35 -17.65
N MET A 140 33.71 -17.42 -18.59
CA MET A 140 32.63 -16.54 -19.00
C MET A 140 31.53 -17.34 -19.70
N ASN A 141 30.28 -16.94 -19.50
CA ASN A 141 29.13 -17.60 -20.11
C ASN A 141 29.20 -17.52 -21.63
N ARG A 142 29.26 -18.67 -22.29
CA ARG A 142 29.29 -18.79 -23.74
C ARG A 142 28.51 -20.02 -24.18
N ILE A 143 27.95 -19.93 -25.38
CA ILE A 143 27.31 -21.02 -26.09
C ILE A 143 28.14 -21.27 -27.34
N PHE A 144 28.51 -22.53 -27.56
CA PHE A 144 29.23 -22.98 -28.74
C PHE A 144 28.37 -23.95 -29.53
N VAL A 145 28.45 -23.86 -30.84
CA VAL A 145 27.94 -24.87 -31.77
C VAL A 145 29.16 -25.50 -32.44
N TYR A 146 29.27 -26.82 -32.29
CA TYR A 146 30.36 -27.60 -32.87
C TYR A 146 29.86 -28.35 -34.11
N ASN A 147 30.75 -28.51 -35.09
CA ASN A 147 30.48 -29.33 -36.26
C ASN A 147 30.73 -30.83 -35.98
N GLU A 148 30.59 -31.69 -37.00
CA GLU A 148 30.81 -33.13 -36.88
C GLU A 148 32.26 -33.54 -36.56
N ASN A 149 33.22 -32.64 -36.75
CA ASN A 149 34.65 -32.85 -36.46
C ASN A 149 35.08 -32.29 -35.10
N ASP A 150 34.12 -31.88 -34.24
CA ASP A 150 34.35 -31.18 -32.97
C ASP A 150 35.03 -29.80 -33.08
N ASP A 151 35.03 -29.19 -34.27
CA ASP A 151 35.48 -27.80 -34.44
C ASP A 151 34.34 -26.82 -34.13
N ILE A 152 34.68 -25.65 -33.58
CA ILE A 152 33.71 -24.57 -33.33
C ILE A 152 33.22 -24.00 -34.67
N GLU A 153 31.93 -24.16 -34.95
CA GLU A 153 31.26 -23.55 -36.11
C GLU A 153 30.70 -22.17 -35.74
N TRP A 154 30.18 -22.02 -34.52
CA TRP A 154 29.65 -20.76 -34.03
C TRP A 154 29.86 -20.59 -32.52
N GLU A 155 30.00 -19.34 -32.11
CA GLU A 155 30.18 -18.93 -30.72
C GLU A 155 29.28 -17.71 -30.42
N SER A 156 28.63 -17.72 -29.27
CA SER A 156 27.82 -16.59 -28.82
C SER A 156 28.70 -15.37 -28.47
N ALA A 157 28.20 -14.18 -28.79
CA ALA A 157 28.83 -12.94 -28.33
C ALA A 157 28.86 -12.86 -26.79
N LEU A 158 29.97 -12.38 -26.23
CA LEU A 158 30.11 -12.16 -24.79
C LEU A 158 29.34 -10.95 -24.28
N TYR A 159 29.25 -9.91 -25.11
CA TYR A 159 28.63 -8.64 -24.77
C TYR A 159 27.67 -8.25 -25.88
N GLU A 160 26.67 -7.47 -25.52
CA GLU A 160 25.79 -6.81 -26.49
C GLU A 160 26.60 -5.80 -27.31
N PRO A 161 26.30 -5.65 -28.61
CA PRO A 161 26.95 -4.65 -29.44
C PRO A 161 26.56 -3.24 -28.96
N ILE A 162 27.53 -2.34 -28.93
CA ILE A 162 27.28 -0.91 -28.68
C ILE A 162 26.61 -0.32 -29.93
N LEU A 163 25.35 0.09 -29.80
CA LEU A 163 24.55 0.68 -30.88
C LEU A 163 24.59 2.21 -30.85
N HIS A 164 24.77 2.80 -29.66
CA HIS A 164 24.87 4.24 -29.49
C HIS A 164 26.11 4.62 -28.66
N PRO A 165 26.82 5.74 -28.95
CA PRO A 165 28.01 6.13 -28.21
C PRO A 165 27.80 6.28 -26.68
N SER A 166 26.58 6.58 -26.23
CA SER A 166 26.26 6.67 -24.80
C SER A 166 26.24 5.32 -24.09
N GLU A 167 26.13 4.20 -24.81
CA GLU A 167 26.15 2.84 -24.23
C GLU A 167 27.57 2.37 -23.93
N ASN A 168 28.59 3.05 -24.48
CA ASN A 168 29.99 2.73 -24.23
C ASN A 168 30.41 3.16 -22.82
N LYS A 169 29.99 2.38 -21.83
CA LYS A 169 30.22 2.60 -20.40
C LYS A 169 31.05 1.46 -19.82
N SER A 170 31.92 1.81 -18.87
CA SER A 170 32.63 0.80 -18.08
C SER A 170 31.67 0.07 -17.13
N ASN A 171 32.08 -1.09 -16.64
CA ASN A 171 31.34 -1.90 -15.64
C ASN A 171 30.00 -2.47 -16.13
N VAL A 172 29.76 -2.49 -17.43
CA VAL A 172 28.69 -3.32 -18.02
C VAL A 172 29.08 -4.79 -17.86
N VAL A 173 28.20 -5.57 -17.24
CA VAL A 173 28.39 -7.02 -17.09
C VAL A 173 27.88 -7.75 -18.33
N PRO A 174 28.50 -8.87 -18.75
CA PRO A 174 27.99 -9.67 -19.86
C PRO A 174 26.61 -10.26 -19.50
N PRO A 175 25.77 -10.58 -20.49
CA PRO A 175 24.49 -11.23 -20.25
C PRO A 175 24.65 -12.53 -19.45
N PHE A 176 23.81 -12.71 -18.43
CA PHE A 176 23.80 -13.91 -17.60
C PHE A 176 22.43 -14.13 -16.94
N ASN A 177 22.17 -15.38 -16.56
CA ASN A 177 21.01 -15.71 -15.74
C ASN A 177 21.44 -15.78 -14.27
N ALA A 178 20.99 -14.82 -13.47
CA ALA A 178 21.26 -14.80 -12.04
C ALA A 178 20.82 -16.11 -11.37
N PHE A 179 21.64 -16.61 -10.45
CA PHE A 179 21.46 -17.85 -9.70
C PHE A 179 21.48 -19.16 -10.53
N SER A 180 21.81 -19.09 -11.83
CA SER A 180 22.06 -20.31 -12.60
C SER A 180 23.18 -21.13 -11.97
N ALA A 181 23.01 -22.45 -11.94
CA ALA A 181 24.07 -23.34 -11.51
C ALA A 181 25.28 -23.23 -12.46
N PRO A 182 26.52 -23.24 -11.94
CA PRO A 182 27.71 -23.30 -12.79
C PRO A 182 27.84 -24.70 -13.41
N GLY A 183 28.24 -24.75 -14.68
CA GLY A 183 28.50 -26.01 -15.38
C GLY A 183 28.70 -25.82 -16.87
N ASN A 184 29.34 -26.81 -17.50
CA ASN A 184 29.41 -26.93 -18.95
C ASN A 184 28.54 -28.13 -19.36
N ILE A 185 27.55 -27.89 -20.23
CA ILE A 185 26.59 -28.90 -20.67
C ILE A 185 26.61 -28.93 -22.20
N THR A 186 26.78 -30.13 -22.76
CA THR A 186 26.73 -30.37 -24.20
C THR A 186 25.49 -31.19 -24.55
N SER A 187 24.81 -30.87 -25.65
CA SER A 187 23.65 -31.62 -26.15
C SER A 187 23.67 -31.67 -27.67
N VAL A 188 23.21 -32.79 -28.23
CA VAL A 188 23.07 -33.02 -29.68
C VAL A 188 21.72 -32.55 -30.23
N ARG A 189 20.77 -32.16 -29.38
CA ARG A 189 19.41 -31.79 -29.77
C ARG A 189 18.91 -30.60 -28.96
N ILE A 190 18.43 -29.59 -29.67
CA ILE A 190 17.73 -28.44 -29.08
C ILE A 190 16.24 -28.63 -29.34
N HIS A 191 15.42 -28.62 -28.29
CA HIS A 191 13.96 -28.57 -28.39
C HIS A 191 13.50 -27.32 -27.66
N HIS A 192 12.75 -26.45 -28.35
CA HIS A 192 12.17 -25.25 -27.78
C HIS A 192 10.67 -25.21 -28.08
N THR A 193 9.86 -25.26 -27.03
CA THR A 193 8.50 -24.73 -27.01
C THR A 193 8.47 -23.65 -25.94
N THR A 194 7.56 -22.67 -26.04
CA THR A 194 7.43 -21.62 -25.02
C THR A 194 7.26 -22.26 -23.64
N CYS A 195 8.23 -22.02 -22.74
CA CYS A 195 8.40 -22.70 -21.45
C CYS A 195 7.08 -22.87 -20.69
N THR A 196 6.47 -24.04 -20.82
CA THR A 196 5.37 -24.52 -19.99
C THR A 196 5.63 -26.01 -19.79
N TYR A 197 6.33 -26.34 -18.70
CA TYR A 197 6.75 -27.68 -18.27
C TYR A 197 7.75 -28.41 -19.20
N ILE A 198 9.03 -28.38 -18.84
CA ILE A 198 10.04 -29.29 -19.40
C ILE A 198 10.03 -30.57 -18.54
N PHE A 199 9.41 -31.64 -19.06
CA PHE A 199 9.67 -32.99 -18.57
C PHE A 199 10.96 -33.50 -19.22
N PHE A 200 12.03 -33.67 -18.44
CA PHE A 200 13.14 -34.53 -18.86
C PHE A 200 12.68 -35.98 -18.73
N THR A 201 12.23 -36.61 -19.83
CA THR A 201 12.11 -38.06 -19.86
C THR A 201 13.52 -38.65 -19.91
N HIS A 202 13.98 -39.18 -18.78
CA HIS A 202 15.11 -40.10 -18.78
C HIS A 202 14.66 -41.38 -19.50
N ASN A 203 15.02 -41.53 -20.78
CA ASN A 203 15.06 -42.86 -21.38
C ASN A 203 16.46 -43.42 -21.14
N LEU A 204 16.55 -44.25 -20.10
CA LEU A 204 17.59 -45.27 -19.99
C LEU A 204 17.32 -46.32 -21.07
N ILE A 205 18.23 -46.44 -22.04
CA ILE A 205 18.57 -47.70 -22.70
C ILE A 205 20.09 -47.76 -22.78
#